data_AF-A0A661D9D8-F1
#
_entry.id   AF-A0A661D9D8-F1
#
_cell.length_a   1.000
_cell.length_b   1.000
_cell.length_c   1.000
_cell.angle_alpha   90.00
_cell.angle_beta   90.00
_cell.angle_gamma   90.00
#
_symmetry.space_group_name_H-M   'P 1'
#
loop_
_entity.id
_entity.type
_entity.pdbx_description
1 polymer ?
#
loop_
_entity_poly.entity_id
_entity_poly.type
_entity_poly.pdbx_seq_one_letter_code
_entity_poly.pdbx_strand_id
1 'polypeptide(L)'
;MRVDLNQLEFIHQALRNILIELEAYTGFDFTITSLYRIGDRGVHGQLPLRGTDLRMRDKTTGQAIQKIINDRWAYDPARPDMECAILHGNGSNLHLHVQIHHNTERK
;
A
#
# COMPACT_ATOMS: atom_id res chain seq x y z
N MET A 1 14.42 -8.02 -2.34
CA MET A 1 15.20 -6.89 -2.89
C MET A 1 14.82 -5.66 -2.08
N ARG A 2 15.79 -4.95 -1.50
CA ARG A 2 15.53 -3.70 -0.79
C ARG A 2 15.18 -2.65 -1.84
N VAL A 3 13.97 -2.13 -1.79
CA VAL A 3 13.54 -1.06 -2.69
C VAL A 3 13.79 0.24 -1.95
N ASP A 4 14.66 1.09 -2.49
CA ASP A 4 14.82 2.44 -1.96
C ASP A 4 13.60 3.27 -2.36
N LEU A 5 12.61 3.32 -1.46
CA LEU A 5 11.36 4.04 -1.68
C LEU A 5 11.58 5.55 -1.90
N ASN A 6 12.73 6.10 -1.49
CA ASN A 6 13.07 7.50 -1.73
C ASN A 6 13.43 7.78 -3.19
N GLN A 7 13.86 6.74 -3.94
CA GLN A 7 14.28 6.88 -5.34
C GLN A 7 13.18 6.53 -6.35
N LEU A 8 12.00 6.10 -5.90
CA LEU A 8 10.89 5.79 -6.79
C LEU A 8 10.05 7.04 -7.08
N GLU A 9 10.60 7.97 -7.86
CA GLU A 9 9.96 9.23 -8.26
C GLU A 9 8.61 9.04 -8.96
N PHE A 10 8.39 7.88 -9.58
CA PHE A 10 7.14 7.55 -10.24
C PHE A 10 6.01 7.14 -9.27
N ILE A 11 6.27 6.97 -7.96
CA ILE A 11 5.25 6.67 -6.95
C ILE A 11 4.57 7.95 -6.46
N HIS A 12 3.25 7.93 -6.34
CA HIS A 12 2.50 9.05 -5.79
C HIS A 12 2.92 9.33 -4.34
N GLN A 13 3.10 10.61 -3.98
CA GLN A 13 3.66 11.02 -2.69
C GLN A 13 2.91 10.40 -1.49
N ALA A 14 1.57 10.35 -1.52
CA ALA A 14 0.78 9.74 -0.46
C ALA A 14 1.09 8.24 -0.27
N LEU A 15 1.23 7.48 -1.37
CA LEU A 15 1.61 6.06 -1.29
C LEU A 15 3.01 5.92 -0.71
N ARG A 16 3.96 6.75 -1.15
CA ARG A 16 5.33 6.75 -0.58
C ARG A 16 5.30 7.02 0.93
N ASN A 17 4.54 8.02 1.36
CA ASN A 17 4.43 8.37 2.79
C ASN A 17 3.88 7.20 3.62
N ILE A 18 2.82 6.53 3.15
CA ILE A 18 2.27 5.35 3.82
C ILE A 18 3.33 4.26 4.00
N LEU A 19 4.09 3.96 2.94
CA LEU A 19 5.10 2.89 2.98
C LEU A 19 6.26 3.23 3.93
N ILE A 20 6.77 4.47 3.87
CA ILE A 20 7.85 4.93 4.78
C ILE A 20 7.36 4.93 6.24
N GLU A 21 6.18 5.47 6.51
CA GLU A 21 5.60 5.46 7.85
C GLU A 21 5.40 4.04 8.38
N LEU A 22 4.98 3.11 7.51
CA LEU A 22 4.76 1.72 7.90
C LEU A 22 6.08 1.02 8.27
N GLU A 23 7.14 1.17 7.46
CA GLU A 23 8.47 0.63 7.77
C GLU A 23 9.00 1.22 9.07
N ALA A 24 8.90 2.54 9.25
CA ALA A 24 9.32 3.21 10.48
C ALA A 24 8.54 2.74 11.71
N TYR A 25 7.23 2.50 11.58
CA TYR A 25 6.38 2.09 12.69
C TYR A 25 6.57 0.62 13.09
N THR A 26 6.75 -0.27 12.11
CA THR A 26 6.85 -1.72 12.34
C THR A 26 8.28 -2.20 12.54
N GLY A 27 9.26 -1.44 12.03
CA GLY A 27 10.65 -1.90 11.90
C GLY A 27 10.82 -3.02 10.88
N PHE A 28 9.81 -3.29 10.05
CA PHE A 28 9.86 -4.34 9.04
C PHE A 28 10.42 -3.81 7.73
N ASP A 29 11.22 -4.65 7.07
CA ASP A 29 11.55 -4.49 5.66
C ASP A 29 10.54 -5.27 4.82
N PHE A 30 9.65 -4.58 4.10
CA PHE A 30 8.62 -5.25 3.31
C PHE A 30 9.16 -5.73 1.96
N THR A 31 8.75 -6.93 1.56
CA THR A 31 8.97 -7.41 0.19
C THR A 31 7.81 -6.97 -0.69
N ILE A 32 8.09 -6.09 -1.65
CA ILE A 32 7.12 -5.68 -2.67
C ILE A 32 6.94 -6.82 -3.69
N THR A 33 5.72 -7.27 -3.90
CA THR A 33 5.36 -8.31 -4.87
C THR A 33 4.77 -7.74 -6.15
N SER A 34 4.26 -6.51 -6.12
CA SER A 34 3.74 -5.83 -7.30
C SER A 34 3.83 -4.31 -7.18
N LEU A 35 4.16 -3.65 -8.29
CA LEU A 35 4.19 -2.19 -8.47
C LEU A 35 3.37 -1.83 -9.72
N TYR A 36 4.03 -1.36 -10.77
CA TYR A 36 3.37 -0.93 -12.00
C TYR A 36 3.02 -2.11 -12.92
N ARG A 37 1.81 -2.09 -13.49
CA ARG A 37 1.30 -3.09 -14.44
C ARG A 37 0.84 -2.39 -15.72
N ILE A 38 1.56 -2.63 -16.82
CA ILE A 38 1.26 -2.01 -18.12
C ILE A 38 -0.15 -2.44 -18.59
N GLY A 39 -0.97 -1.45 -18.95
CA GLY A 39 -2.33 -1.68 -19.47
C GLY A 39 -3.38 -2.01 -18.40
N ASP A 40 -3.01 -2.06 -17.12
CA ASP A 40 -3.98 -2.20 -16.02
C ASP A 40 -4.85 -0.92 -15.92
N ARG A 41 -6.15 -1.09 -15.75
CA ARG A 41 -7.10 0.03 -15.61
C ARG A 41 -7.22 0.52 -14.15
N GLY A 42 -6.70 -0.24 -13.20
CA GLY A 42 -6.69 0.06 -11.77
C GLY A 42 -5.46 0.85 -11.32
N VAL A 43 -5.27 0.92 -10.00
CA VAL A 43 -4.22 1.73 -9.35
C VAL A 43 -2.78 1.31 -9.70
N HIS A 44 -2.59 0.05 -10.10
CA HIS A 44 -1.30 -0.46 -10.57
C HIS A 44 -0.93 0.01 -11.98
N GLY A 45 -1.89 0.44 -12.80
CA GLY A 45 -1.63 0.91 -14.17
C GLY A 45 -1.55 2.43 -14.30
N GLN A 46 -1.63 3.16 -13.19
CA GLN A 46 -1.59 4.62 -13.17
C GLN A 46 -0.17 5.14 -12.97
N LEU A 47 0.12 6.32 -13.55
CA LEU A 47 1.31 7.12 -13.29
C LEU A 47 0.86 8.53 -12.86
N PRO A 48 1.33 9.05 -11.71
CA PRO A 48 2.18 8.36 -10.72
C PRO A 48 1.50 7.12 -10.13
N LEU A 49 2.28 6.11 -9.77
CA LEU A 49 1.82 4.82 -9.25
C LEU A 49 1.03 5.02 -7.96
N ARG A 50 -0.17 4.43 -7.92
CA ARG A 50 -1.11 4.56 -6.81
C ARG A 50 -1.42 3.24 -6.10
N GLY A 51 -0.78 2.14 -6.49
CA GLY A 51 -0.98 0.82 -5.88
C GLY A 51 0.31 0.04 -5.74
N THR A 52 0.46 -0.69 -4.64
CA THR A 52 1.54 -1.67 -4.45
C THR A 52 1.04 -2.86 -3.64
N ASP A 53 1.60 -4.03 -3.89
CA ASP A 53 1.34 -5.23 -3.10
C ASP A 53 2.55 -5.56 -2.24
N LEU A 54 2.33 -5.73 -0.93
CA LEU A 54 3.34 -6.13 0.04
C LEU A 54 3.14 -7.59 0.44
N ARG A 55 4.19 -8.41 0.38
CA ARG A 55 4.15 -9.80 0.83
C ARG A 55 3.80 -9.87 2.31
N MET A 56 2.78 -10.66 2.64
CA MET A 56 2.48 -11.05 4.01
C MET A 56 2.75 -12.55 4.21
N ARG A 57 3.33 -12.91 5.35
CA ARG A 57 3.59 -14.33 5.72
C ARG A 57 2.54 -14.89 6.67
N ASP A 58 1.84 -14.00 7.36
CA ASP A 58 0.89 -14.33 8.40
C ASP A 58 -0.33 -13.42 8.27
N LYS A 59 -1.53 -13.99 8.46
CA LYS A 59 -2.80 -13.25 8.31
C LYS A 59 -3.01 -12.28 9.46
N THR A 60 -2.71 -12.69 10.69
CA THR A 60 -2.93 -11.87 11.88
C THR A 60 -2.08 -10.59 11.81
N THR A 61 -0.81 -10.73 11.43
CA THR A 61 0.10 -9.62 11.18
C THR A 61 -0.40 -8.74 10.04
N GLY A 62 -0.85 -9.34 8.93
CA GLY A 62 -1.41 -8.61 7.79
C GLY A 62 -2.65 -7.79 8.17
N GLN A 63 -3.55 -8.35 8.99
CA GLN A 63 -4.75 -7.65 9.50
C GLN A 63 -4.38 -6.51 10.43
N ALA A 64 -3.39 -6.70 11.31
CA ALA A 64 -2.90 -5.64 12.19
C ALA A 64 -2.32 -4.47 11.38
N ILE A 65 -1.52 -4.76 10.35
CA ILE A 65 -0.94 -3.74 9.46
C ILE A 65 -2.02 -3.04 8.63
N GLN A 66 -2.98 -3.80 8.07
CA GLN A 66 -4.13 -3.24 7.36
C GLN A 66 -4.83 -2.19 8.24
N LYS A 67 -5.13 -2.57 9.49
CA LYS A 67 -5.77 -1.69 10.45
C LYS A 67 -4.94 -0.44 10.73
N ILE A 68 -3.63 -0.58 10.95
CA ILE A 68 -2.73 0.55 11.21
C ILE A 68 -2.78 1.58 10.08
N ILE A 69 -2.74 1.12 8.82
CA ILE A 69 -2.81 2.03 7.66
C ILE A 69 -4.19 2.70 7.61
N ASN A 70 -5.27 1.93 7.66
CA ASN A 70 -6.63 2.46 7.51
C ASN A 70 -7.08 3.33 8.70
N ASP A 71 -6.50 3.15 9.89
CA ASP A 71 -6.73 4.03 11.05
C ASP A 71 -6.07 5.41 10.86
N ARG A 72 -4.96 5.49 10.12
CA ARG A 72 -4.14 6.71 9.97
C ARG A 72 -4.37 7.45 8.65
N TRP A 73 -4.92 6.76 7.66
CA TRP A 73 -5.08 7.30 6.31
C TRP A 73 -6.51 7.07 5.83
N ALA A 74 -7.08 8.08 5.17
CA ALA A 74 -8.36 7.99 4.47
C ALA A 74 -8.10 7.86 2.97
N TYR A 75 -8.69 6.86 2.31
CA TYR A 75 -8.50 6.66 0.87
C TYR A 75 -8.98 7.88 0.07
N ASP A 76 -10.22 8.30 0.32
CA ASP A 76 -10.79 9.56 -0.15
C ASP A 76 -11.87 9.94 0.88
N PRO A 77 -11.80 11.11 1.53
CA PRO A 77 -12.80 11.53 2.52
C PRO A 77 -14.24 11.52 1.99
N ALA A 78 -14.43 11.67 0.67
CA ALA A 78 -15.74 11.58 0.03
C ALA A 78 -16.20 10.13 -0.23
N ARG A 79 -15.35 9.13 0.03
CA ARG A 79 -15.60 7.70 -0.18
C ARG A 79 -15.19 6.90 1.07
N PRO A 80 -15.93 7.05 2.19
CA PRO A 80 -15.54 6.48 3.49
C PRO A 80 -15.46 4.95 3.50
N ASP A 81 -16.15 4.27 2.59
CA ASP A 81 -16.14 2.80 2.49
C ASP A 81 -14.91 2.26 1.74
N MET A 82 -14.08 3.14 1.15
CA MET A 82 -12.84 2.73 0.49
C MET A 82 -11.66 2.79 1.45
N GLU A 83 -10.84 1.74 1.41
CA GLU A 83 -9.68 1.58 2.29
C GLU A 83 -8.35 1.80 1.54
N CYS A 84 -7.36 2.34 2.25
CA CYS A 84 -5.98 2.46 1.73
C CYS A 84 -5.24 1.13 1.73
N ALA A 85 -5.62 0.18 2.59
CA ALA A 85 -5.00 -1.13 2.68
C ALA A 85 -6.06 -2.22 2.73
N ILE A 86 -5.87 -3.29 1.97
CA ILE A 86 -6.76 -4.45 1.93
C ILE A 86 -5.92 -5.72 1.90
N LEU A 87 -6.10 -6.62 2.87
CA LEU A 87 -5.41 -7.90 2.91
C LEU A 87 -6.09 -8.90 1.97
N HIS A 88 -5.35 -9.41 0.98
CA HIS A 88 -5.83 -10.34 -0.02
C HIS A 88 -5.06 -11.67 -0.01
N GLY A 89 -5.71 -12.71 -0.54
CA GLY A 89 -5.09 -14.01 -0.82
C GLY A 89 -4.94 -14.92 0.40
N ASN A 90 -4.26 -16.05 0.18
CA ASN A 90 -4.01 -17.10 1.16
C ASN A 90 -2.68 -17.79 0.85
N GLY A 91 -2.03 -18.38 1.86
CA GLY A 91 -0.77 -19.13 1.68
C GLY A 91 0.29 -18.31 0.94
N SER A 92 0.86 -18.86 -0.13
CA SER A 92 1.86 -18.17 -0.97
C SER A 92 1.32 -16.98 -1.75
N ASN A 93 -0.01 -16.78 -1.81
CA ASN A 93 -0.63 -15.60 -2.41
C ASN A 93 -1.06 -14.55 -1.37
N LEU A 94 -0.76 -14.74 -0.08
CA LEU A 94 -1.11 -13.75 0.93
C LEU A 94 -0.28 -12.46 0.73
N HIS A 95 -0.97 -11.33 0.56
CA HIS A 95 -0.35 -10.02 0.40
C HIS A 95 -1.30 -8.91 0.86
N LEU A 96 -0.72 -7.79 1.29
CA LEU A 96 -1.44 -6.56 1.59
C LEU A 96 -1.42 -5.67 0.36
N HIS A 97 -2.58 -5.41 -0.22
CA HIS A 97 -2.75 -4.43 -1.28
C HIS A 97 -2.85 -3.05 -0.66
N VAL A 98 -1.91 -2.16 -0.96
CA VAL A 98 -1.91 -0.75 -0.51
C VAL A 98 -2.21 0.12 -1.72
N GLN A 99 -3.23 0.97 -1.61
CA GLN A 99 -3.74 1.81 -2.67
C GLN A 99 -4.05 3.22 -2.18
N ILE A 100 -3.98 4.19 -3.07
CA ILE A 100 -4.34 5.58 -2.79
C ILE A 100 -5.22 6.17 -3.90
N HIS A 101 -5.94 7.21 -3.54
CA HIS A 101 -6.59 8.17 -4.43
C HIS A 101 -5.82 9.48 -4.48
N HIS A 102 -6.16 10.38 -5.41
CA HIS A 102 -5.58 11.72 -5.44
C HIS A 102 -5.98 12.57 -4.21
N ASN A 103 -7.10 12.23 -3.57
CA ASN A 103 -7.59 12.86 -2.34
C ASN A 103 -7.17 12.10 -1.07
N THR A 104 -6.28 11.11 -1.17
CA THR A 104 -5.83 10.41 0.04
C THR A 104 -5.15 11.37 0.99
N GLU A 105 -5.60 11.37 2.23
CA GLU A 105 -5.09 12.24 3.28
C GLU A 105 -4.86 11.48 4.58
N ARG A 106 -4.02 12.08 5.42
CA ARG A 106 -3.73 11.58 6.76
C ARG A 106 -4.85 12.05 7.70
N LYS A 107 -5.34 11.13 8.53
CA LYS A 107 -6.34 11.40 9.57
C LYS A 107 -5.73 12.08 10.79
#